data_AF-A0A945X8G6-F1
#
_entry.id   AF-A0A945X8G6-F1
#
_cell.length_a   1.000
_cell.length_b   1.000
_cell.length_c   1.000
_cell.angle_alpha   90.00
_cell.angle_beta   90.00
_cell.angle_gamma   90.00
#
_symmetry.space_group_name_H-M   'P 1'
#
loop_
_entity.id
_entity.type
_entity.pdbx_description
1 polymer ?
#
loop_
_entity_poly.entity_id
_entity_poly.type
_entity_poly.pdbx_seq_one_letter_code
_entity_poly.pdbx_strand_id
1 'polypeptide(L)'
;MQNRNVIKIFAILFAIVCLYQLSFTWVVGGVEDDAVAYAANYEADEQEAKQKFYLDSINSEPVFDILLTEYTFAECQQRELNLGLDLKGGMNVTLEVMVIDVVKALSNNSKDEAFTAAITNTLNAQKDSQDDFVTLFGMEYEKVAPAANTGLSVLFSTPDLRDKIDFTKTNQEVIEVLKIEVEDAISRSFNILRSRIDRFGVTQPNIQRLETAGRILVELPGIKDPERARKLLQSTAQLEFWETYEYNELFQGFESANAYLRDVETANASTEDTTEEVAIVEEVKAEEIIEETEEENSLLADVLEGDSLASDSASAGLSFEEFASENPLYAVLYPNVNQQTGQLNPGPVVGVCAVKDTAAVNAYLSDNAVRKFFPIDAKFAYTVKPYDPDGKFVQLVALKSDRGGKAAMEGDVVTDANEAFGQYSSTAEVSMEMNAEGAKQWKRLTADNIGKSVAIVLDGYVYSYPTVQAEIAGGRSSITGNFTLNEAKDLANILKSGKLPAPARIIEEAIVGPSLGEEAINAGMSSFIFALLLVLAYMIFYYSGAGIVSNIALVANVFFIFGVLSSLGAVLTLPGIAGIILTIGMSVDANVLIYERIREELRNGKGLSLAISDGYNSA
;
A
#
# COMPACT_ATOMS: atom_id res chain seq x y z
N MET A 1 -40.65 31.58 4.10
CA MET A 1 -39.31 32.22 4.14
C MET A 1 -38.51 31.96 5.44
N GLN A 2 -38.91 31.05 6.35
CA GLN A 2 -38.22 30.84 7.64
C GLN A 2 -36.92 30.01 7.57
N ASN A 3 -36.68 29.21 6.53
CA ASN A 3 -35.48 28.35 6.43
C ASN A 3 -34.30 28.97 5.65
N ARG A 4 -34.43 30.22 5.17
CA ARG A 4 -33.45 30.82 4.24
C ARG A 4 -32.06 31.02 4.87
N ASN A 5 -31.99 31.29 6.18
CA ASN A 5 -30.72 31.45 6.89
C ASN A 5 -30.05 30.11 7.16
N VAL A 6 -30.82 29.08 7.50
CA VAL A 6 -30.32 27.72 7.71
C VAL A 6 -29.73 27.15 6.42
N ILE A 7 -30.44 27.30 5.29
CA ILE A 7 -29.97 26.84 3.98
C ILE A 7 -28.67 27.56 3.57
N LYS A 8 -28.57 28.87 3.83
CA LYS A 8 -27.34 29.63 3.54
C LYS A 8 -26.16 29.17 4.39
N ILE A 9 -26.36 28.96 5.70
CA ILE A 9 -25.31 28.46 6.59
C ILE A 9 -24.84 27.09 6.13
N PHE A 10 -25.78 26.18 5.84
CA PHE A 10 -25.47 24.85 5.34
C PHE A 10 -24.70 24.91 4.01
N ALA A 11 -25.13 25.73 3.05
CA ALA A 11 -24.43 25.89 1.77
C ALA A 11 -23.01 26.43 1.93
N ILE A 12 -22.79 27.38 2.85
CA ILE A 12 -21.45 27.91 3.14
C ILE A 12 -20.56 26.84 3.78
N LEU A 13 -21.05 26.14 4.80
CA LEU A 13 -20.31 25.04 5.44
C LEU A 13 -19.97 23.95 4.43
N PHE A 14 -20.92 23.58 3.58
CA PHE A 14 -20.73 22.59 2.55
C PHE A 14 -19.69 23.05 1.51
N ALA A 15 -19.72 24.31 1.10
CA ALA A 15 -18.71 24.87 0.20
C ALA A 15 -17.31 24.87 0.82
N ILE A 16 -17.19 25.16 2.12
CA ILE A 16 -15.92 25.07 2.85
C ILE A 16 -15.40 23.63 2.86
N VAL A 17 -16.26 22.65 3.14
CA VAL A 17 -15.88 21.22 3.09
C VAL A 17 -15.42 20.83 1.69
N CYS A 18 -16.14 21.22 0.64
CA CYS A 18 -15.71 20.94 -0.73
C CYS A 18 -14.38 21.61 -1.10
N LEU A 19 -14.14 22.86 -0.66
CA LEU A 19 -12.86 23.54 -0.87
C LEU A 19 -11.72 22.81 -0.17
N TYR A 20 -11.94 22.41 1.09
CA TYR A 20 -10.97 21.63 1.85
C TYR A 20 -10.62 20.31 1.15
N GLN A 21 -11.62 19.55 0.68
CA GLN A 21 -11.38 18.28 -0.01
C GLN A 21 -10.64 18.47 -1.35
N LEU A 22 -11.04 19.48 -2.15
CA LEU A 22 -10.40 19.74 -3.44
C LEU A 22 -8.99 20.33 -3.32
N SER A 23 -8.67 20.98 -2.19
CA SER A 23 -7.36 21.58 -1.98
C SER A 23 -6.22 20.55 -2.00
N PHE A 24 -6.44 19.32 -1.52
CA PHE A 24 -5.45 18.24 -1.58
C PHE A 24 -5.08 17.88 -3.02
N THR A 25 -6.07 17.83 -3.93
CA THR A 25 -5.81 17.53 -5.35
C THR A 25 -4.96 18.61 -6.00
N TRP A 26 -5.16 19.87 -5.62
CA TRP A 26 -4.38 20.98 -6.16
C TRP A 26 -2.93 20.96 -5.66
N VAL A 27 -2.70 20.64 -4.39
CA VAL A 27 -1.35 20.53 -3.82
C VAL A 27 -0.59 19.35 -4.41
N VAL A 28 -1.22 18.17 -4.51
CA VAL A 28 -0.58 17.01 -5.13
C VAL A 28 -0.16 17.30 -6.56
N GLY A 29 -1.06 17.91 -7.35
CA GLY A 29 -0.74 18.32 -8.72
C GLY A 29 0.44 19.30 -8.79
N GLY A 30 0.53 20.25 -7.87
CA GLY A 30 1.66 21.18 -7.79
C GLY A 30 3.00 20.48 -7.54
N VAL A 31 3.04 19.54 -6.59
CA VAL A 31 4.25 18.76 -6.29
C VAL A 31 4.62 17.82 -7.44
N GLU A 32 3.64 17.26 -8.14
CA GLU A 32 3.87 16.46 -9.35
C GLU A 32 4.43 17.31 -10.49
N ASP A 33 3.95 18.53 -10.69
CA ASP A 33 4.47 19.49 -11.66
C ASP A 33 5.93 19.88 -11.32
N ASP A 34 6.24 20.09 -10.04
CA ASP A 34 7.60 20.35 -9.56
C ASP A 34 8.53 19.15 -9.83
N ALA A 35 8.03 17.92 -9.65
CA ALA A 35 8.79 16.72 -9.95
C ALA A 35 9.10 16.59 -11.45
N VAL A 36 8.15 16.96 -12.31
CA VAL A 36 8.37 17.01 -13.77
C VAL A 36 9.39 18.09 -14.12
N ALA A 37 9.29 19.28 -13.51
CA ALA A 37 10.24 20.36 -13.71
C ALA A 37 11.66 19.99 -13.26
N TYR A 38 11.79 19.28 -12.13
CA TYR A 38 13.05 18.73 -11.65
C TYR A 38 13.65 17.73 -12.64
N ALA A 39 12.82 16.78 -13.12
CA ALA A 39 13.24 15.75 -14.06
C ALA A 39 13.63 16.32 -15.44
N ALA A 40 13.01 17.42 -15.86
CA ALA A 40 13.30 18.07 -17.15
C ALA A 40 14.76 18.58 -17.28
N ASN A 41 15.49 18.70 -16.16
CA ASN A 41 16.90 19.07 -16.16
C ASN A 41 17.86 17.92 -16.51
N TYR A 42 17.35 16.68 -16.64
CA TYR A 42 18.14 15.48 -16.90
C TYR A 42 17.91 14.92 -18.32
N GLU A 43 18.80 14.04 -18.78
CA GLU A 43 18.67 13.35 -20.08
C GLU A 43 17.36 12.55 -20.15
N ALA A 44 16.78 12.46 -21.36
CA ALA A 44 15.42 11.95 -21.60
C ALA A 44 15.19 10.51 -21.08
N ASP A 45 16.23 9.69 -21.05
CA ASP A 45 16.24 8.33 -20.53
C ASP A 45 16.32 8.25 -18.99
N GLU A 46 16.80 9.30 -18.32
CA GLU A 46 16.85 9.38 -16.86
C GLU A 46 15.65 10.10 -16.24
N GLN A 47 14.89 10.89 -17.02
CA GLN A 47 13.81 11.74 -16.50
C GLN A 47 12.79 10.98 -15.65
N GLU A 48 12.36 9.79 -16.10
CA GLU A 48 11.39 8.98 -15.35
C GLU A 48 11.95 8.54 -13.99
N ALA A 49 13.22 8.14 -13.95
CA ALA A 49 13.89 7.73 -12.72
C ALA A 49 14.09 8.92 -11.77
N LYS A 50 14.44 10.10 -12.30
CA LYS A 50 14.64 11.33 -11.52
C LYS A 50 13.34 11.91 -10.99
N GLN A 51 12.28 11.88 -11.79
CA GLN A 51 10.93 12.27 -11.34
C GLN A 51 10.48 11.36 -10.19
N LYS A 52 10.66 10.05 -10.36
CA LYS A 52 10.35 9.09 -9.30
C LYS A 52 11.18 9.34 -8.04
N PHE A 53 12.47 9.58 -8.18
CA PHE A 53 13.35 9.90 -7.07
C PHE A 53 12.88 11.13 -6.30
N TYR A 54 12.48 12.20 -7.01
CA TYR A 54 11.93 13.40 -6.39
C TYR A 54 10.66 13.10 -5.59
N LEU A 55 9.69 12.43 -6.22
CA LEU A 55 8.42 12.08 -5.57
C LEU A 55 8.64 11.16 -4.36
N ASP A 56 9.53 10.17 -4.47
CA ASP A 56 9.89 9.27 -3.37
C ASP A 56 10.58 10.05 -2.23
N SER A 57 11.36 11.09 -2.55
CA SER A 57 12.06 11.91 -1.57
C SER A 57 11.14 12.87 -0.80
N ILE A 58 10.11 13.40 -1.46
CA ILE A 58 9.13 14.33 -0.87
C ILE A 58 7.94 13.60 -0.25
N ASN A 59 7.82 12.28 -0.48
CA ASN A 59 6.66 11.48 -0.07
C ASN A 59 6.31 11.60 1.41
N SER A 60 7.34 11.70 2.24
CA SER A 60 7.21 11.82 3.69
C SER A 60 7.34 13.27 4.18
N GLU A 61 7.58 14.24 3.30
CA GLU A 61 7.73 15.64 3.69
C GLU A 61 6.37 16.35 3.78
N PRO A 62 6.20 17.27 4.75
CA PRO A 62 5.00 18.09 4.85
C PRO A 62 4.95 19.05 3.66
N VAL A 63 3.93 18.90 2.81
CA VAL A 63 3.73 19.75 1.62
C VAL A 63 2.49 20.64 1.75
N PHE A 64 1.68 20.41 2.79
CA PHE A 64 0.44 21.15 2.97
C PHE A 64 0.13 21.45 4.43
N ASP A 65 0.15 22.73 4.78
CA ASP A 65 -0.30 23.22 6.08
C ASP A 65 -1.69 23.88 5.94
N ILE A 66 -2.67 23.31 6.64
CA ILE A 66 -3.97 23.95 6.84
C ILE A 66 -4.31 24.01 8.33
N LEU A 67 -4.44 25.24 8.82
CA LEU A 67 -4.84 25.63 10.18
C LEU A 67 -3.95 25.09 11.31
N LEU A 68 -4.13 23.82 11.67
CA LEU A 68 -3.60 23.16 12.89
C LEU A 68 -3.05 21.77 12.56
N THR A 69 -3.02 21.40 11.29
CA THR A 69 -2.61 20.07 10.82
C THR A 69 -1.74 20.24 9.59
N GLU A 70 -0.51 19.74 9.68
CA GLU A 70 0.39 19.54 8.56
C GLU A 70 0.07 18.19 7.93
N TYR A 71 0.14 18.13 6.61
CA TYR A 71 -0.06 16.91 5.84
C TYR A 71 1.16 16.61 4.99
N THR A 72 1.61 15.37 5.04
CA THR A 72 2.69 14.90 4.16
C THR A 72 2.20 14.71 2.73
N PHE A 73 3.10 14.62 1.76
CA PHE A 73 2.72 14.33 0.38
C PHE A 73 1.96 13.01 0.25
N ALA A 74 2.40 11.95 0.95
CA ALA A 74 1.72 10.66 0.99
C ALA A 74 0.28 10.77 1.52
N GLU A 75 0.06 11.59 2.55
CA GLU A 75 -1.29 11.82 3.10
C GLU A 75 -2.16 12.65 2.16
N CYS A 76 -1.58 13.63 1.46
CA CYS A 76 -2.26 14.41 0.45
C CYS A 76 -2.69 13.53 -0.74
N GLN A 77 -1.82 12.64 -1.20
CA GLN A 77 -2.12 11.64 -2.24
C GLN A 77 -3.23 10.66 -1.84
N GLN A 78 -3.40 10.36 -0.55
CA GLN A 78 -4.52 9.55 -0.09
C GLN A 78 -5.87 10.29 -0.08
N ARG A 79 -5.85 11.63 -0.12
CA ARG A 79 -7.02 12.51 -0.01
C ARG A 79 -7.34 13.26 -1.31
N GLU A 80 -6.50 13.13 -2.33
CA GLU A 80 -6.75 13.72 -3.63
C GLU A 80 -7.99 13.12 -4.32
N LEU A 81 -8.42 13.73 -5.41
CA LEU A 81 -9.48 13.18 -6.25
C LEU A 81 -9.01 11.86 -6.89
N ASN A 82 -9.67 10.78 -6.49
CA ASN A 82 -9.38 9.44 -6.99
C ASN A 82 -9.66 9.39 -8.50
N LEU A 83 -8.63 9.13 -9.30
CA LEU A 83 -8.77 8.93 -10.74
C LEU A 83 -8.75 7.43 -11.07
N GLY A 84 -9.60 7.03 -12.00
CA GLY A 84 -9.72 5.67 -12.48
C GLY A 84 -8.51 5.23 -13.29
N LEU A 85 -8.41 3.91 -13.48
CA LEU A 85 -7.40 3.26 -14.32
C LEU A 85 -7.34 3.86 -15.74
N ASP A 86 -8.48 4.24 -16.29
CA ASP A 86 -8.61 4.82 -17.61
C ASP A 86 -8.11 6.26 -17.70
N LEU A 87 -7.96 6.94 -16.57
CA LEU A 87 -7.42 8.30 -16.48
C LEU A 87 -5.94 8.27 -16.05
N LYS A 88 -5.60 7.59 -14.95
CA LYS A 88 -4.22 7.52 -14.42
C LYS A 88 -3.33 6.48 -15.11
N GLY A 89 -3.91 5.59 -15.92
CA GLY A 89 -3.23 4.36 -16.32
C GLY A 89 -3.05 3.41 -15.13
N GLY A 90 -2.46 2.24 -15.37
CA GLY A 90 -2.14 1.25 -14.34
C GLY A 90 -2.47 -0.17 -14.76
N MET A 91 -2.85 -1.00 -13.79
CA MET A 91 -3.08 -2.44 -13.98
C MET A 91 -4.46 -2.87 -13.47
N ASN A 92 -5.23 -3.56 -14.30
CA ASN A 92 -6.44 -4.30 -13.93
C ASN A 92 -6.14 -5.80 -13.99
N VAL A 93 -6.37 -6.49 -12.88
CA VAL A 93 -6.07 -7.91 -12.73
C VAL A 93 -7.28 -8.61 -12.15
N THR A 94 -7.71 -9.69 -12.80
CA THR A 94 -8.58 -10.68 -12.16
C THR A 94 -7.74 -11.85 -11.68
N LEU A 95 -7.73 -12.03 -10.36
CA LEU A 95 -7.08 -13.13 -9.68
C LEU A 95 -8.08 -14.23 -9.38
N GLU A 96 -7.68 -15.49 -9.56
CA GLU A 96 -8.44 -16.67 -9.14
C GLU A 96 -7.65 -17.40 -8.05
N VAL A 97 -8.28 -17.57 -6.89
CA VAL A 97 -7.77 -18.33 -5.78
C VAL A 97 -7.90 -19.82 -6.13
N MET A 98 -6.78 -20.55 -6.10
CA MET A 98 -6.74 -21.95 -6.52
C MET A 98 -7.44 -22.87 -5.51
N VAL A 99 -8.76 -23.00 -5.62
CA VAL A 99 -9.60 -23.85 -4.75
C VAL A 99 -9.12 -25.32 -4.76
N ILE A 100 -8.62 -25.79 -5.90
CA ILE A 100 -8.07 -27.14 -6.05
C ILE A 100 -6.94 -27.40 -5.06
N ASP A 101 -6.04 -26.43 -4.91
CA ASP A 101 -4.88 -26.58 -4.05
C ASP A 101 -5.29 -26.52 -2.58
N VAL A 102 -6.34 -25.75 -2.24
CA VAL A 102 -6.98 -25.80 -0.92
C VAL A 102 -7.54 -27.20 -0.65
N VAL A 103 -8.36 -27.75 -1.55
CA VAL A 103 -8.99 -29.07 -1.35
C VAL A 103 -7.94 -30.18 -1.26
N LYS A 104 -6.87 -30.12 -2.06
CA LYS A 104 -5.73 -31.05 -1.95
C LYS A 104 -5.00 -30.92 -0.64
N ALA A 105 -4.76 -29.70 -0.18
CA ALA A 105 -4.09 -29.46 1.09
C ALA A 105 -4.92 -29.93 2.29
N LEU A 106 -6.23 -29.69 2.27
CA LEU A 106 -7.18 -30.16 3.29
C LEU A 106 -7.24 -31.69 3.40
N SER A 107 -6.94 -32.42 2.32
CA SER A 107 -6.79 -33.89 2.32
C SER A 107 -5.38 -34.37 2.64
N ASN A 108 -4.50 -33.50 3.15
CA ASN A 108 -3.09 -33.76 3.42
C ASN A 108 -2.34 -34.26 2.16
N ASN A 109 -2.59 -33.60 1.02
CA ASN A 109 -2.04 -33.95 -0.29
C ASN A 109 -2.26 -35.42 -0.65
N SER A 110 -3.49 -35.91 -0.45
CA SER A 110 -3.84 -37.30 -0.73
C SER A 110 -3.51 -37.69 -2.17
N LYS A 111 -2.90 -38.87 -2.32
CA LYS A 111 -2.56 -39.48 -3.62
C LYS A 111 -3.56 -40.54 -4.04
N ASP A 112 -4.73 -40.57 -3.39
CA ASP A 112 -5.79 -41.51 -3.73
C ASP A 112 -6.21 -41.33 -5.21
N GLU A 113 -6.37 -42.46 -5.91
CA GLU A 113 -6.66 -42.48 -7.34
C GLU A 113 -8.07 -41.94 -7.62
N ALA A 114 -9.04 -42.29 -6.76
CA ALA A 114 -10.40 -41.79 -6.89
C ALA A 114 -10.49 -40.29 -6.61
N PHE A 115 -9.77 -39.80 -5.59
CA PHE A 115 -9.63 -38.38 -5.29
C PHE A 115 -9.03 -37.59 -6.48
N THR A 116 -7.93 -38.09 -7.04
CA THR A 116 -7.24 -37.42 -8.16
C THR A 116 -8.09 -37.42 -9.44
N ALA A 117 -8.77 -38.53 -9.72
CA ALA A 117 -9.71 -38.64 -10.83
C ALA A 117 -10.92 -37.71 -10.64
N ALA A 118 -11.48 -37.62 -9.42
CA ALA A 118 -12.56 -36.70 -9.10
C ALA A 118 -12.17 -35.24 -9.38
N ILE A 119 -11.02 -34.78 -8.87
CA ILE A 119 -10.51 -33.41 -9.14
C ILE A 119 -10.37 -33.15 -10.64
N THR A 120 -9.86 -34.12 -11.40
CA THR A 120 -9.67 -33.97 -12.85
C THR A 120 -11.01 -33.92 -13.59
N ASN A 121 -11.99 -34.72 -13.18
CA ASN A 121 -13.33 -34.69 -13.74
C ASN A 121 -14.05 -33.39 -13.40
N THR A 122 -13.91 -32.89 -12.17
CA THR A 122 -14.46 -31.60 -11.72
C THR A 122 -13.95 -30.45 -12.56
N LEU A 123 -12.65 -30.41 -12.87
CA LEU A 123 -12.05 -29.40 -13.75
C LEU A 123 -12.66 -29.38 -15.16
N ASN A 124 -13.04 -30.55 -15.69
CA ASN A 124 -13.71 -30.63 -16.97
C ASN A 124 -15.18 -30.20 -16.86
N ALA A 125 -15.88 -30.64 -15.80
CA ALA A 125 -17.27 -30.26 -15.54
C ALA A 125 -17.45 -28.75 -15.29
N GLN A 126 -16.46 -28.11 -14.66
CA GLN A 126 -16.48 -26.67 -14.35
C GLN A 126 -16.45 -25.78 -15.60
N LYS A 127 -15.99 -26.31 -16.75
CA LYS A 127 -16.01 -25.55 -18.03
C LYS A 127 -17.43 -25.34 -18.53
N ASP A 128 -18.34 -26.26 -18.21
CA ASP A 128 -19.71 -26.30 -18.73
C ASP A 128 -20.76 -26.04 -17.64
N SER A 129 -20.34 -25.85 -16.37
CA SER A 129 -21.23 -25.66 -15.22
C SER A 129 -20.99 -24.32 -14.51
N GLN A 130 -22.04 -23.78 -13.89
CA GLN A 130 -21.98 -22.61 -13.02
C GLN A 130 -21.92 -22.99 -11.52
N ASP A 131 -21.98 -24.27 -11.19
CA ASP A 131 -21.93 -24.74 -9.80
C ASP A 131 -20.54 -24.52 -9.17
N ASP A 132 -20.50 -24.37 -7.85
CA ASP A 132 -19.24 -24.20 -7.12
C ASP A 132 -18.35 -25.45 -7.21
N PHE A 133 -17.04 -25.24 -7.22
CA PHE A 133 -16.05 -26.30 -7.40
C PHE A 133 -16.22 -27.44 -6.38
N VAL A 134 -16.53 -27.12 -5.11
CA VAL A 134 -16.62 -28.12 -4.03
C VAL A 134 -17.87 -29.00 -4.21
N THR A 135 -18.98 -28.43 -4.67
CA THR A 135 -20.18 -29.19 -5.07
C THR A 135 -19.89 -30.13 -6.23
N LEU A 136 -19.28 -29.62 -7.30
CA LEU A 136 -18.91 -30.43 -8.46
C LEU A 136 -17.91 -31.53 -8.09
N PHE A 137 -16.97 -31.23 -7.19
CA PHE A 137 -16.05 -32.22 -6.62
C PHE A 137 -16.77 -33.35 -5.90
N GLY A 138 -17.74 -33.02 -5.04
CA GLY A 138 -18.57 -34.02 -4.38
C GLY A 138 -19.30 -34.93 -5.36
N MET A 139 -19.94 -34.35 -6.37
CA MET A 139 -20.69 -35.08 -7.40
C MET A 139 -19.79 -36.00 -8.24
N GLU A 140 -18.62 -35.50 -8.67
CA GLU A 140 -17.67 -36.31 -9.45
C GLU A 140 -17.01 -37.39 -8.61
N TYR A 141 -16.75 -37.14 -7.33
CA TYR A 141 -16.22 -38.14 -6.41
C TYR A 141 -17.20 -39.30 -6.22
N GLU A 142 -18.49 -39.04 -6.07
CA GLU A 142 -19.52 -40.10 -5.98
C GLU A 142 -19.62 -40.96 -7.24
N LYS A 143 -19.36 -40.40 -8.42
CA LYS A 143 -19.32 -41.16 -9.68
C LYS A 143 -18.10 -42.09 -9.75
N VAL A 144 -16.95 -41.62 -9.26
CA VAL A 144 -15.68 -42.36 -9.32
C VAL A 144 -15.59 -43.40 -8.20
N ALA A 145 -16.10 -43.09 -7.01
CA ALA A 145 -16.13 -43.96 -5.84
C ALA A 145 -17.56 -44.15 -5.31
N PRO A 146 -18.40 -44.95 -5.99
CA PRO A 146 -19.81 -45.13 -5.63
C PRO A 146 -20.06 -45.94 -4.34
N ALA A 147 -19.02 -46.37 -3.62
CA ALA A 147 -19.15 -47.24 -2.45
C ALA A 147 -19.09 -46.44 -1.13
N ALA A 148 -20.10 -46.69 -0.27
CA ALA A 148 -20.36 -46.14 1.07
C ALA A 148 -20.26 -44.60 1.15
N ASN A 149 -21.33 -43.95 1.62
CA ASN A 149 -21.48 -42.51 1.80
C ASN A 149 -20.48 -41.87 2.81
N THR A 150 -19.28 -42.44 3.00
CA THR A 150 -18.25 -42.10 3.99
C THR A 150 -16.84 -42.05 3.39
N GLY A 151 -16.67 -42.24 2.06
CA GLY A 151 -15.34 -42.24 1.42
C GLY A 151 -14.57 -40.93 1.58
N LEU A 152 -15.27 -39.78 1.49
CA LEU A 152 -14.65 -38.47 1.71
C LEU A 152 -14.19 -38.27 3.16
N SER A 153 -14.92 -38.81 4.14
CA SER A 153 -14.55 -38.67 5.56
C SER A 153 -13.18 -39.27 5.86
N VAL A 154 -12.80 -40.35 5.19
CA VAL A 154 -11.48 -41.00 5.35
C VAL A 154 -10.36 -40.13 4.79
N LEU A 155 -10.60 -39.46 3.66
CA LEU A 155 -9.63 -38.58 3.00
C LEU A 155 -9.41 -37.27 3.76
N PHE A 156 -10.47 -36.74 4.38
CA PHE A 156 -10.47 -35.43 5.04
C PHE A 156 -10.44 -35.49 6.58
N SER A 157 -10.34 -36.68 7.18
CA SER A 157 -10.03 -36.84 8.62
C SER A 157 -8.54 -36.54 8.91
N THR A 158 -8.06 -35.40 8.42
CA THR A 158 -6.69 -34.92 8.64
C THR A 158 -6.55 -34.33 10.05
N PRO A 159 -5.33 -34.20 10.60
CA PRO A 159 -5.12 -33.58 11.91
C PRO A 159 -5.78 -32.20 12.03
N ASP A 160 -5.87 -31.49 10.91
CA ASP A 160 -6.36 -30.12 10.80
C ASP A 160 -7.89 -30.02 10.83
N LEU A 161 -8.56 -31.04 10.31
CA LEU A 161 -10.01 -31.12 10.25
C LEU A 161 -10.58 -32.08 11.27
N ARG A 162 -9.77 -32.69 12.14
CA ARG A 162 -10.20 -33.73 13.07
C ARG A 162 -11.36 -33.32 13.99
N ASP A 163 -11.44 -32.05 14.37
CA ASP A 163 -12.52 -31.51 15.19
C ASP A 163 -13.80 -31.21 14.39
N LYS A 164 -13.67 -31.13 13.05
CA LYS A 164 -14.75 -30.81 12.11
C LYS A 164 -15.21 -32.01 11.29
N ILE A 165 -14.36 -33.02 11.09
CA ILE A 165 -14.58 -34.21 10.27
C ILE A 165 -14.08 -35.44 11.03
N ASP A 166 -15.00 -36.34 11.34
CA ASP A 166 -14.68 -37.68 11.83
C ASP A 166 -15.02 -38.74 10.76
N PHE A 167 -14.55 -39.98 10.97
CA PHE A 167 -14.77 -41.10 10.06
C PHE A 167 -16.24 -41.55 9.93
N THR A 168 -17.16 -40.96 10.68
CA THR A 168 -18.59 -41.30 10.66
C THR A 168 -19.43 -40.33 9.84
N LYS A 169 -18.88 -39.17 9.50
CA LYS A 169 -19.54 -38.16 8.67
C LYS A 169 -19.85 -38.67 7.27
N THR A 170 -20.99 -38.24 6.76
CA THR A 170 -21.40 -38.51 5.39
C THR A 170 -20.62 -37.67 4.38
N ASN A 171 -20.56 -38.10 3.12
CA ASN A 171 -19.92 -37.31 2.05
C ASN A 171 -20.52 -35.90 1.94
N GLN A 172 -21.84 -35.77 2.12
CA GLN A 172 -22.52 -34.47 2.09
C GLN A 172 -22.09 -33.56 3.25
N GLU A 173 -22.00 -34.08 4.47
CA GLU A 173 -21.51 -33.31 5.62
C GLU A 173 -20.04 -32.92 5.47
N VAL A 174 -19.21 -33.76 4.84
CA VAL A 174 -17.82 -33.41 4.50
C VAL A 174 -17.78 -32.28 3.48
N ILE A 175 -18.60 -32.33 2.43
CA ILE A 175 -18.70 -31.26 1.41
C ILE A 175 -19.10 -29.93 2.05
N GLU A 176 -20.05 -29.91 3.00
CA GLU A 176 -20.43 -28.69 3.72
C GLU A 176 -19.27 -28.09 4.52
N VAL A 177 -18.48 -28.93 5.21
CA VAL A 177 -17.27 -28.47 5.91
C VAL A 177 -16.25 -27.93 4.92
N LEU A 178 -16.02 -28.63 3.79
CA LEU A 178 -15.08 -28.19 2.77
C LEU A 178 -15.48 -26.84 2.16
N LYS A 179 -16.78 -26.57 1.96
CA LYS A 179 -17.25 -25.26 1.48
C LYS A 179 -16.87 -24.14 2.43
N ILE A 180 -17.06 -24.35 3.74
CA ILE A 180 -16.68 -23.37 4.77
C ILE A 180 -15.17 -23.13 4.74
N GLU A 181 -14.37 -24.20 4.74
CA GLU A 181 -12.90 -24.08 4.73
C GLU A 181 -12.34 -23.40 3.47
N VAL A 182 -12.96 -23.67 2.31
CA VAL A 182 -12.60 -23.04 1.04
C VAL A 182 -12.97 -21.55 1.05
N GLU A 183 -14.15 -21.19 1.52
CA GLU A 183 -14.56 -19.78 1.64
C GLU A 183 -13.67 -19.01 2.63
N ASP A 184 -13.30 -19.65 3.74
CA ASP A 184 -12.34 -19.10 4.69
C ASP A 184 -10.96 -18.93 4.03
N ALA A 185 -10.51 -19.89 3.22
CA ALA A 185 -9.25 -19.78 2.47
C ALA A 185 -9.28 -18.62 1.47
N ILE A 186 -10.36 -18.46 0.70
CA ILE A 186 -10.55 -17.34 -0.22
C ILE A 186 -10.54 -16.00 0.54
N SER A 187 -11.24 -15.95 1.67
CA SER A 187 -11.31 -14.75 2.52
C SER A 187 -9.95 -14.34 3.07
N ARG A 188 -9.13 -15.33 3.45
CA ARG A 188 -7.75 -15.13 3.90
C ARG A 188 -6.86 -14.61 2.76
N SER A 189 -6.92 -15.23 1.58
CA SER A 189 -6.18 -14.74 0.40
C SER A 189 -6.57 -13.31 0.02
N PHE A 190 -7.85 -12.95 0.13
CA PHE A 190 -8.30 -11.57 -0.11
C PHE A 190 -7.67 -10.55 0.85
N ASN A 191 -7.65 -10.85 2.16
CA ASN A 191 -7.07 -9.94 3.16
C ASN A 191 -5.55 -9.79 2.98
N ILE A 192 -4.86 -10.89 2.65
CA ILE A 192 -3.44 -10.88 2.31
C ILE A 192 -3.18 -10.00 1.09
N LEU A 193 -3.94 -10.19 0.01
CA LEU A 193 -3.77 -9.39 -1.21
C LEU A 193 -4.01 -7.92 -0.93
N ARG A 194 -5.04 -7.58 -0.16
CA ARG A 194 -5.30 -6.20 0.28
C ARG A 194 -4.10 -5.59 1.00
N SER A 195 -3.62 -6.26 2.05
CA SER A 195 -2.46 -5.79 2.82
C SER A 195 -1.20 -5.63 1.95
N ARG A 196 -1.00 -6.48 0.95
CA ARG A 196 0.11 -6.37 0.00
C ARG A 196 -0.02 -5.19 -0.94
N ILE A 197 -1.22 -4.98 -1.46
CA ILE A 197 -1.51 -3.91 -2.41
C ILE A 197 -1.35 -2.55 -1.74
N ASP A 198 -1.81 -2.40 -0.50
CA ASP A 198 -1.66 -1.18 0.30
C ASP A 198 -0.17 -0.73 0.41
N ARG A 199 0.78 -1.66 0.19
CA ARG A 199 2.22 -1.43 0.27
C ARG A 199 2.89 -1.11 -1.05
N PHE A 200 2.17 -1.23 -2.17
CA PHE A 200 2.75 -0.98 -3.50
C PHE A 200 2.86 0.53 -3.81
N GLY A 201 2.49 1.41 -2.86
CA GLY A 201 2.50 2.86 -3.06
C GLY A 201 1.47 3.32 -4.07
N VAL A 202 0.44 2.50 -4.32
CA VAL A 202 -0.67 2.86 -5.20
C VAL A 202 -1.64 3.75 -4.45
N THR A 203 -1.98 4.88 -5.06
CA THR A 203 -3.04 5.74 -4.55
C THR A 203 -4.37 5.02 -4.74
N GLN A 204 -4.88 4.44 -3.66
CA GLN A 204 -6.27 3.97 -3.52
C GLN A 204 -6.65 2.80 -4.47
N PRO A 205 -6.15 1.57 -4.19
CA PRO A 205 -6.50 0.39 -4.95
C PRO A 205 -7.98 0.03 -4.83
N ASN A 206 -8.59 -0.45 -5.91
CA ASN A 206 -9.95 -1.02 -5.87
C ASN A 206 -9.85 -2.55 -5.87
N ILE A 207 -10.26 -3.17 -4.77
CA ILE A 207 -10.19 -4.62 -4.58
C ILE A 207 -11.59 -5.13 -4.28
N GLN A 208 -12.12 -5.95 -5.19
CA GLN A 208 -13.49 -6.47 -5.10
C GLN A 208 -13.49 -7.98 -5.26
N ARG A 209 -14.30 -8.65 -4.44
CA ARG A 209 -14.62 -10.06 -4.68
C ARG A 209 -15.70 -10.12 -5.75
N LEU A 210 -15.49 -10.93 -6.78
CA LEU A 210 -16.48 -11.13 -7.83
C LEU A 210 -17.55 -12.14 -7.36
N GLU A 211 -18.75 -12.07 -7.96
CA GLU A 211 -19.84 -13.01 -7.65
C GLU A 211 -19.49 -14.47 -7.98
N THR A 212 -18.53 -14.68 -8.88
CA THR A 212 -17.95 -16.01 -9.15
C THR A 212 -17.01 -16.40 -8.02
N ALA A 213 -17.34 -17.49 -7.31
CA ALA A 213 -16.58 -17.97 -6.16
C ALA A 213 -15.07 -18.09 -6.45
N GLY A 214 -14.25 -17.51 -5.57
CA GLY A 214 -12.79 -17.57 -5.64
C GLY A 214 -12.13 -16.56 -6.57
N ARG A 215 -12.86 -15.61 -7.19
CA ARG A 215 -12.27 -14.56 -8.02
C ARG A 215 -12.22 -13.20 -7.33
N ILE A 216 -11.11 -12.51 -7.50
CA ILE A 216 -10.83 -11.20 -6.91
C ILE A 216 -10.40 -10.26 -8.05
N LEU A 217 -11.18 -9.20 -8.26
CA LEU A 217 -10.83 -8.09 -9.14
C LEU A 217 -9.95 -7.13 -8.37
N VAL A 218 -8.83 -6.75 -8.97
CA VAL A 218 -7.85 -5.82 -8.42
C VAL A 218 -7.54 -4.77 -9.47
N GLU A 219 -7.87 -3.52 -9.18
CA GLU A 219 -7.51 -2.38 -10.01
C GLU A 219 -6.52 -1.51 -9.25
N LEU A 220 -5.39 -1.24 -9.89
CA LEU A 220 -4.27 -0.52 -9.32
C LEU A 220 -3.95 0.68 -10.22
N PRO A 221 -4.65 1.82 -10.03
CA PRO A 221 -4.38 3.05 -10.76
C PRO A 221 -2.99 3.58 -10.45
N GLY A 222 -2.33 4.20 -11.44
CA GLY A 222 -1.03 4.86 -11.26
C GLY A 222 0.16 3.93 -11.07
N ILE A 223 0.02 2.61 -11.33
CA ILE A 223 1.16 1.69 -11.29
C ILE A 223 2.16 1.99 -12.41
N LYS A 224 3.39 2.30 -12.00
CA LYS A 224 4.54 2.48 -12.91
C LYS A 224 5.23 1.17 -13.29
N ASP A 225 5.24 0.18 -12.40
CA ASP A 225 5.89 -1.13 -12.62
C ASP A 225 4.87 -2.30 -12.50
N PRO A 226 4.22 -2.68 -13.62
CA PRO A 226 3.27 -3.80 -13.64
C PRO A 226 3.92 -5.15 -13.33
N GLU A 227 5.21 -5.36 -13.63
CA GLU A 227 5.86 -6.65 -13.42
C GLU A 227 6.09 -6.93 -11.94
N ARG A 228 6.57 -5.92 -11.21
CA ARG A 228 6.73 -6.01 -9.75
C ARG A 228 5.38 -6.19 -9.06
N ALA A 229 4.35 -5.49 -9.52
CA ALA A 229 2.99 -5.65 -9.02
C ALA A 229 2.48 -7.08 -9.28
N ARG A 230 2.67 -7.61 -10.49
CA ARG A 230 2.32 -8.99 -10.85
C ARG A 230 2.96 -10.02 -9.92
N LYS A 231 4.27 -9.90 -9.69
CA LYS A 231 5.03 -10.81 -8.81
C LYS A 231 4.50 -10.79 -7.38
N LEU A 232 4.10 -9.62 -6.89
CA LEU A 232 3.58 -9.42 -5.54
C LEU A 232 2.13 -9.93 -5.38
N LEU A 233 1.29 -9.76 -6.40
CA LEU A 233 -0.07 -10.32 -6.41
C LEU A 233 -0.07 -11.85 -6.51
N GLN A 234 0.93 -12.45 -7.15
CA GLN A 234 1.02 -13.91 -7.33
C GLN A 234 1.83 -14.64 -6.24
N SER A 235 2.56 -13.94 -5.37
CA SER A 235 3.40 -14.60 -4.37
C SER A 235 2.54 -15.35 -3.33
N THR A 236 3.04 -16.46 -2.80
CA THR A 236 2.38 -17.17 -1.69
C THR A 236 2.72 -16.46 -0.38
N ALA A 237 1.73 -16.02 0.39
CA ALA A 237 1.97 -15.36 1.67
C ALA A 237 2.48 -16.37 2.68
N GLN A 238 3.80 -16.41 2.82
CA GLN A 238 4.46 -17.33 3.73
C GLN A 238 4.76 -16.59 5.01
N LEU A 239 4.05 -16.96 6.06
CA LEU A 239 4.38 -16.57 7.43
C LEU A 239 5.60 -17.37 7.88
N GLU A 240 6.58 -16.67 8.42
CA GLU A 240 7.86 -17.23 8.83
C GLU A 240 8.25 -16.71 10.22
N PHE A 241 8.81 -17.60 11.04
CA PHE A 241 9.39 -17.27 12.33
C PHE A 241 10.90 -17.43 12.25
N TRP A 242 11.61 -16.33 12.49
CA TRP A 242 13.06 -16.24 12.35
C TRP A 242 13.72 -16.04 13.72
N GLU A 243 14.83 -16.74 13.96
CA GLU A 243 15.79 -16.28 14.97
C GLU A 243 16.37 -14.94 14.52
N THR A 244 16.90 -14.18 15.48
CA THR A 244 17.54 -12.90 15.18
C THR A 244 18.98 -12.88 15.66
N TYR A 245 19.79 -12.07 14.98
CA TYR A 245 21.09 -11.66 15.49
C TYR A 245 20.91 -10.42 16.35
N GLU A 246 21.64 -10.33 17.45
CA GLU A 246 21.73 -9.07 18.20
C GLU A 246 22.67 -8.10 17.45
N TYR A 247 22.40 -6.81 17.51
CA TYR A 247 23.20 -5.82 16.77
C TYR A 247 24.69 -5.86 17.16
N ASN A 248 24.98 -6.07 18.44
CA ASN A 248 26.36 -6.22 18.93
C ASN A 248 27.13 -7.39 18.29
N GLU A 249 26.46 -8.45 17.85
CA GLU A 249 27.07 -9.60 17.17
C GLU A 249 27.51 -9.24 15.74
N LEU A 250 26.84 -8.25 15.12
CA LEU A 250 27.07 -7.84 13.74
C LEU A 250 27.82 -6.50 13.61
N PHE A 251 27.97 -5.75 14.70
CA PHE A 251 28.54 -4.40 14.69
C PHE A 251 29.88 -4.30 13.95
N GLN A 252 30.83 -5.21 14.23
CA GLN A 252 32.13 -5.23 13.55
C GLN A 252 32.03 -5.48 12.03
N GLY A 253 31.00 -6.22 11.60
CA GLY A 253 30.69 -6.42 10.18
C GLY A 253 30.22 -5.14 9.52
N PHE A 254 29.37 -4.36 10.19
CA PHE A 254 28.91 -3.05 9.72
C PHE A 254 30.05 -2.03 9.64
N GLU A 255 30.94 -1.99 10.63
CA GLU A 255 32.14 -1.15 10.61
C GLU A 255 33.04 -1.48 9.41
N SER A 256 33.28 -2.77 9.17
CA SER A 256 34.10 -3.24 8.04
C SER A 256 33.44 -2.96 6.69
N ALA A 257 32.11 -3.08 6.61
CA ALA A 257 31.34 -2.76 5.42
C ALA A 257 31.38 -1.26 5.09
N ASN A 258 31.19 -0.39 6.09
CA ASN A 258 31.28 1.05 5.92
C ASN A 258 32.68 1.47 5.46
N ALA A 259 33.74 0.94 6.07
CA ALA A 259 35.11 1.20 5.67
C ALA A 259 35.40 0.75 4.23
N TYR A 260 34.93 -0.44 3.83
CA TYR A 260 35.07 -0.93 2.46
C TYR A 260 34.37 -0.03 1.45
N LEU A 261 33.14 0.41 1.74
CA LEU A 261 32.38 1.29 0.85
C LEU A 261 33.08 2.64 0.68
N ARG A 262 33.61 3.22 1.76
CA ARG A 262 34.43 4.44 1.70
C ARG A 262 35.67 4.25 0.82
N ASP A 263 36.37 3.14 0.97
CA ASP A 263 37.59 2.86 0.18
C ASP A 263 37.24 2.67 -1.31
N VAL A 264 36.05 2.16 -1.64
CA VAL A 264 35.54 2.06 -3.02
C VAL A 264 35.17 3.43 -3.57
N GLU A 265 34.46 4.27 -2.81
CA GLU A 265 34.06 5.61 -3.25
C GLU A 265 35.28 6.52 -3.48
N THR A 266 36.26 6.48 -2.57
CA THR A 266 37.54 7.21 -2.74
C THR A 266 38.35 6.74 -3.96
N ALA A 267 38.33 5.43 -4.26
CA ALA A 267 38.96 4.87 -5.46
C ALA A 267 38.23 5.28 -6.75
N ASN A 268 36.90 5.35 -6.74
CA ASN A 268 36.11 5.82 -7.88
C ASN A 268 36.32 7.32 -8.12
N ALA A 269 36.31 8.14 -7.08
CA ALA A 269 36.56 9.58 -7.17
C ALA A 269 37.95 9.90 -7.75
N SER A 270 38.97 9.12 -7.38
CA SER A 270 40.32 9.25 -7.95
C SER A 270 40.46 8.76 -9.40
N THR A 271 39.47 8.01 -9.92
CA THR A 271 39.43 7.58 -11.32
C THR A 271 38.70 8.58 -12.21
N GLU A 272 37.68 9.29 -11.70
CA GLU A 272 37.00 10.39 -12.41
C GLU A 272 37.91 11.61 -12.59
N ASP A 273 38.73 11.94 -11.59
CA ASP A 273 39.71 13.05 -11.62
C ASP A 273 40.78 12.89 -12.74
N THR A 274 40.96 11.68 -13.28
CA THR A 274 41.90 11.43 -14.38
C THR A 274 41.28 11.65 -15.77
N THR A 275 39.98 11.91 -15.85
CA THR A 275 39.24 12.01 -17.13
C THR A 275 38.82 13.44 -17.48
N GLU A 276 38.87 14.39 -16.53
CA GLU A 276 38.53 15.80 -16.77
C GLU A 276 39.73 16.75 -16.92
N GLU A 277 40.98 16.30 -16.70
CA GLU A 277 42.17 17.16 -16.84
C GLU A 277 42.71 17.33 -18.28
N VAL A 278 41.89 17.10 -19.32
CA VAL A 278 42.21 17.50 -20.70
C VAL A 278 41.02 18.15 -21.41
N ALA A 279 40.54 19.29 -20.90
CA ALA A 279 39.82 20.25 -21.73
C ALA A 279 39.84 21.69 -21.18
N ILE A 280 40.73 22.49 -21.78
CA ILE A 280 40.56 23.92 -22.10
C ILE A 280 40.66 24.94 -20.94
N VAL A 281 41.87 25.51 -20.87
CA VAL A 281 42.13 26.86 -20.35
C VAL A 281 41.51 27.89 -21.32
N GLU A 282 40.49 28.63 -20.90
CA GLU A 282 40.29 30.01 -21.34
C GLU A 282 39.57 30.85 -20.26
N GLU A 283 40.15 32.02 -20.03
CA GLU A 283 39.88 33.03 -19.01
C GLU A 283 38.53 33.75 -19.22
N VAL A 284 37.84 34.18 -18.14
CA VAL A 284 37.56 35.59 -17.74
C VAL A 284 36.40 35.71 -16.72
N LYS A 285 36.70 36.50 -15.68
CA LYS A 285 35.98 37.12 -14.55
C LYS A 285 34.50 37.58 -14.65
N ALA A 286 33.93 37.63 -13.42
CA ALA A 286 32.90 38.53 -12.83
C ALA A 286 31.44 38.29 -13.27
N GLU A 287 30.42 38.32 -12.40
CA GLU A 287 30.17 39.17 -11.24
C GLU A 287 29.01 38.60 -10.38
N GLU A 288 28.94 39.02 -9.10
CA GLU A 288 27.96 38.68 -8.06
C GLU A 288 26.49 38.92 -8.43
N ILE A 289 25.58 38.03 -8.00
CA ILE A 289 24.26 38.38 -7.44
C ILE A 289 24.01 37.49 -6.21
N ILE A 290 23.55 38.18 -5.17
CA ILE A 290 23.39 37.85 -3.75
C ILE A 290 22.06 37.15 -3.45
N GLU A 291 22.11 36.26 -2.44
CA GLU A 291 21.09 35.77 -1.47
C GLU A 291 19.65 35.49 -1.91
N GLU A 292 19.18 34.27 -1.61
CA GLU A 292 18.20 33.95 -0.54
C GLU A 292 17.58 32.57 -0.81
N THR A 293 18.00 31.53 -0.09
CA THR A 293 17.17 30.40 0.41
C THR A 293 18.06 29.39 1.18
N GLU A 294 18.46 29.75 2.40
CA GLU A 294 18.91 28.79 3.42
C GLU A 294 17.85 28.72 4.53
N GLU A 295 16.68 28.13 4.24
CA GLU A 295 15.68 27.82 5.27
C GLU A 295 14.94 26.50 4.98
N GLU A 296 15.60 25.43 4.53
CA GLU A 296 14.95 24.10 4.49
C GLU A 296 15.81 22.91 5.00
N ASN A 297 17.03 23.15 5.49
CA ASN A 297 17.83 22.11 6.16
C ASN A 297 17.80 22.17 7.70
N SER A 298 16.94 22.99 8.32
CA SER A 298 17.05 23.26 9.76
C SER A 298 16.55 22.12 10.67
N LEU A 299 15.73 21.18 10.18
CA LEU A 299 15.24 20.07 11.01
C LEU A 299 16.25 18.92 11.19
N LEU A 300 17.26 18.81 10.32
CA LEU A 300 18.37 17.85 10.47
C LEU A 300 19.49 18.40 11.37
N ALA A 301 19.64 19.73 11.44
CA ALA A 301 20.57 20.38 12.37
C ALA A 301 20.03 20.40 13.81
N ASP A 302 18.73 20.62 14.02
CA ASP A 302 18.14 20.70 15.37
C ASP A 302 18.22 19.39 16.18
N VAL A 303 18.31 18.23 15.50
CA VAL A 303 18.52 16.93 16.16
C VAL A 303 20.00 16.71 16.56
N LEU A 304 20.94 17.42 15.90
CA LEU A 304 22.38 17.30 16.14
C LEU A 304 22.95 18.44 16.99
N GLU A 305 22.27 19.59 17.09
CA GLU A 305 22.70 20.72 17.93
C GLU A 305 22.34 20.57 19.42
N GLY A 306 21.63 19.49 19.79
CA GLY A 306 21.25 19.14 21.15
C GLY A 306 22.36 18.52 22.01
N ASP A 307 23.35 19.34 22.36
CA ASP A 307 24.28 19.22 23.50
C ASP A 307 25.30 18.04 23.55
N SER A 308 26.55 18.50 23.57
CA SER A 308 27.84 17.84 23.75
C SER A 308 27.92 16.66 24.74
N LEU A 309 28.75 15.64 24.41
CA LEU A 309 29.91 15.22 25.21
C LEU A 309 30.73 14.08 24.56
N ALA A 310 31.98 14.45 24.24
CA ALA A 310 33.21 13.67 24.10
C ALA A 310 33.24 12.15 24.45
N SER A 311 33.69 11.34 23.48
CA SER A 311 35.02 10.69 23.52
C SER A 311 35.42 10.11 22.16
N ASP A 312 36.65 10.42 21.74
CA ASP A 312 37.37 10.09 20.50
C ASP A 312 36.86 10.73 19.19
N SER A 313 37.72 11.64 18.73
CA SER A 313 37.57 12.65 17.71
C SER A 313 37.86 12.15 16.29
N ALA A 314 36.90 12.34 15.39
CA ALA A 314 37.13 12.77 14.00
C ALA A 314 35.92 13.47 13.34
N SER A 315 34.69 13.34 13.87
CA SER A 315 33.47 13.77 13.14
C SER A 315 32.67 14.93 13.77
N ALA A 316 33.12 15.53 14.87
CA ALA A 316 32.33 16.54 15.61
C ALA A 316 32.34 17.97 14.98
N GLY A 317 32.44 18.07 13.66
CA GLY A 317 32.44 19.36 12.95
C GLY A 317 32.49 19.25 11.43
N LEU A 318 32.16 18.09 10.87
CA LEU A 318 32.12 17.85 9.43
C LEU A 318 30.77 18.30 8.85
N SER A 319 30.76 18.83 7.63
CA SER A 319 29.52 19.01 6.87
C SER A 319 28.86 17.65 6.60
N PHE A 320 27.57 17.62 6.27
CA PHE A 320 26.88 16.36 5.95
C PHE A 320 27.55 15.65 4.75
N GLU A 321 27.97 16.39 3.72
CA GLU A 321 28.77 15.83 2.61
C GLU A 321 30.07 15.17 3.07
N GLU A 322 30.82 15.83 3.98
CA GLU A 322 32.07 15.28 4.50
C GLU A 322 31.83 14.02 5.34
N PHE A 323 30.78 14.02 6.17
CA PHE A 323 30.38 12.83 6.93
C PHE A 323 29.95 11.68 6.01
N ALA A 324 29.17 11.97 4.97
CA ALA A 324 28.67 10.97 4.04
C ALA A 324 29.81 10.35 3.22
N SER A 325 30.79 11.16 2.79
CA SER A 325 31.99 10.66 2.11
C SER A 325 32.85 9.77 3.02
N GLU A 326 32.97 10.11 4.31
CA GLU A 326 33.72 9.29 5.25
C GLU A 326 32.94 8.04 5.72
N ASN A 327 31.60 8.07 5.68
CA ASN A 327 30.73 7.03 6.22
C ASN A 327 29.53 6.73 5.30
N PRO A 328 29.76 6.18 4.10
CA PRO A 328 28.72 6.02 3.10
C PRO A 328 27.58 5.10 3.54
N LEU A 329 27.87 4.07 4.34
CA LEU A 329 26.80 3.21 4.87
C LEU A 329 25.99 3.94 5.95
N TYR A 330 26.66 4.66 6.86
CA TYR A 330 26.00 5.34 7.97
C TYR A 330 25.33 6.66 7.58
N ALA A 331 25.64 7.19 6.39
CA ALA A 331 24.90 8.29 5.78
C ALA A 331 23.45 7.92 5.46
N VAL A 332 23.20 6.65 5.11
CA VAL A 332 21.87 6.14 4.69
C VAL A 332 21.25 5.17 5.71
N LEU A 333 22.05 4.59 6.60
CA LEU A 333 21.61 3.67 7.64
C LEU A 333 22.12 4.13 9.01
N TYR A 334 21.28 4.82 9.76
CA TYR A 334 21.58 5.29 11.11
C TYR A 334 21.74 4.10 12.06
N PRO A 335 22.90 3.91 12.69
CA PRO A 335 23.13 2.77 13.57
C PRO A 335 22.23 2.83 14.80
N ASN A 336 21.77 1.67 15.29
CA ASN A 336 20.89 1.60 16.45
C ASN A 336 21.67 1.76 17.76
N VAL A 337 22.01 3.00 18.09
CA VAL A 337 22.76 3.38 19.29
C VAL A 337 21.94 4.27 20.22
N ASN A 338 22.24 4.20 21.50
CA ASN A 338 21.73 5.12 22.50
C ASN A 338 22.45 6.47 22.34
N GLN A 339 21.71 7.50 21.94
CA GLN A 339 22.25 8.83 21.64
C GLN A 339 23.00 9.49 22.81
N GLN A 340 22.66 9.17 24.06
CA GLN A 340 23.27 9.78 25.25
C GLN A 340 24.56 9.09 25.70
N THR A 341 24.72 7.80 25.36
CA THR A 341 25.82 6.98 25.88
C THR A 341 26.72 6.42 24.77
N GLY A 342 26.31 6.53 23.51
CA GLY A 342 26.99 5.94 22.36
C GLY A 342 26.98 4.42 22.34
N GLN A 343 26.28 3.77 23.29
CA GLN A 343 26.23 2.32 23.39
C GLN A 343 25.19 1.74 22.44
N LEU A 344 25.45 0.56 21.90
CA LEU A 344 24.50 -0.16 21.05
C LEU A 344 23.23 -0.48 21.86
N ASN A 345 22.06 -0.17 21.31
CA ASN A 345 20.81 -0.60 21.91
C ASN A 345 20.69 -2.13 21.80
N PRO A 346 20.17 -2.81 22.83
CA PRO A 346 19.95 -4.25 22.78
C PRO A 346 18.84 -4.59 21.76
N GLY A 347 18.91 -5.79 21.20
CA GLY A 347 17.91 -6.33 20.29
C GLY A 347 18.42 -6.48 18.84
N PRO A 348 17.51 -6.87 17.94
CA PRO A 348 17.86 -7.30 16.60
C PRO A 348 17.87 -6.17 15.56
N VAL A 349 17.50 -4.96 15.96
CA VAL A 349 17.51 -3.78 15.10
C VAL A 349 18.95 -3.30 14.98
N VAL A 350 19.47 -3.33 13.76
CA VAL A 350 20.86 -2.92 13.47
C VAL A 350 20.96 -1.45 13.09
N GLY A 351 19.86 -0.87 12.61
CA GLY A 351 19.79 0.54 12.26
C GLY A 351 18.42 0.96 11.80
N VAL A 352 18.29 2.26 11.53
CA VAL A 352 17.10 2.92 11.00
C VAL A 352 17.51 3.59 9.70
N CYS A 353 16.69 3.50 8.65
CA CYS A 353 16.95 4.21 7.40
C CYS A 353 15.69 4.97 6.97
N ALA A 354 15.88 6.08 6.24
CA ALA A 354 14.74 6.73 5.63
C ALA A 354 14.15 5.83 4.53
N VAL A 355 12.84 5.89 4.30
CA VAL A 355 12.16 5.08 3.27
C VAL A 355 12.77 5.32 1.89
N LYS A 356 13.13 6.57 1.59
CA LYS A 356 13.82 6.99 0.35
C LYS A 356 15.18 6.32 0.14
N ASP A 357 15.90 6.00 1.21
CA ASP A 357 17.26 5.47 1.16
C ASP A 357 17.33 3.93 1.19
N THR A 358 16.18 3.25 1.36
CA THR A 358 16.11 1.78 1.41
C THR A 358 16.72 1.12 0.17
N ALA A 359 16.61 1.74 -1.00
CA ALA A 359 17.21 1.23 -2.24
C ALA A 359 18.75 1.25 -2.18
N ALA A 360 19.34 2.33 -1.67
CA ALA A 360 20.79 2.46 -1.50
C ALA A 360 21.31 1.45 -0.47
N VAL A 361 20.64 1.34 0.69
CA VAL A 361 20.97 0.36 1.74
C VAL A 361 20.91 -1.07 1.19
N ASN A 362 19.87 -1.40 0.41
CA ASN A 362 19.75 -2.72 -0.22
C ASN A 362 20.87 -3.00 -1.23
N ALA A 363 21.25 -2.00 -2.03
CA ALA A 363 22.37 -2.13 -2.97
C ALA A 363 23.66 -2.47 -2.22
N TYR A 364 24.00 -1.70 -1.19
CA TYR A 364 25.18 -1.94 -0.35
C TYR A 364 25.18 -3.32 0.31
N LEU A 365 24.07 -3.72 0.95
CA LEU A 365 23.99 -5.00 1.66
C LEU A 365 23.93 -6.21 0.71
N SER A 366 23.55 -6.00 -0.55
CA SER A 366 23.54 -7.04 -1.59
C SER A 366 24.89 -7.21 -2.30
N ASP A 367 25.83 -6.28 -2.11
CA ASP A 367 27.16 -6.36 -2.70
C ASP A 367 27.92 -7.61 -2.18
N ASN A 368 28.51 -8.36 -3.10
CA ASN A 368 29.22 -9.61 -2.80
C ASN A 368 30.45 -9.42 -1.89
N ALA A 369 31.11 -8.27 -1.93
CA ALA A 369 32.22 -7.92 -1.06
C ALA A 369 31.72 -7.53 0.34
N VAL A 370 30.68 -6.69 0.42
CA VAL A 370 30.04 -6.30 1.69
C VAL A 370 29.48 -7.52 2.41
N ARG A 371 28.84 -8.44 1.68
CA ARG A 371 28.21 -9.65 2.26
C ARG A 371 29.19 -10.55 3.01
N LYS A 372 30.49 -10.51 2.69
CA LYS A 372 31.54 -11.30 3.34
C LYS A 372 31.85 -10.86 4.76
N PHE A 373 31.50 -9.63 5.14
CA PHE A 373 31.70 -9.12 6.49
C PHE A 373 30.63 -9.61 7.48
N PHE A 374 29.58 -10.27 6.99
CA PHE A 374 28.48 -10.78 7.80
C PHE A 374 28.44 -12.32 7.78
N PRO A 375 27.91 -12.96 8.84
CA PRO A 375 27.64 -14.40 8.84
C PRO A 375 26.84 -14.83 7.60
N ILE A 376 27.14 -16.00 7.03
CA ILE A 376 26.50 -16.48 5.80
C ILE A 376 24.98 -16.70 5.97
N ASP A 377 24.54 -16.92 7.20
CA ASP A 377 23.15 -17.10 7.61
C ASP A 377 22.45 -15.80 8.05
N ALA A 378 23.14 -14.66 8.03
CA ALA A 378 22.53 -13.36 8.30
C ALA A 378 21.67 -12.89 7.11
N LYS A 379 20.46 -12.41 7.39
CA LYS A 379 19.56 -11.79 6.40
C LYS A 379 19.01 -10.51 6.99
N PHE A 380 18.91 -9.46 6.19
CA PHE A 380 18.38 -8.18 6.64
C PHE A 380 16.98 -7.96 6.08
N ALA A 381 16.06 -7.51 6.93
CA ALA A 381 14.68 -7.27 6.56
C ALA A 381 14.15 -6.01 7.25
N TYR A 382 13.35 -5.23 6.54
CA TYR A 382 12.74 -4.01 7.09
C TYR A 382 11.49 -4.32 7.90
N THR A 383 11.20 -3.48 8.89
CA THR A 383 9.92 -3.49 9.58
C THR A 383 8.78 -3.04 8.66
N VAL A 384 7.60 -3.62 8.85
CA VAL A 384 6.38 -3.17 8.15
C VAL A 384 5.87 -1.86 8.74
N LYS A 385 5.94 -1.72 10.06
CA LYS A 385 5.57 -0.50 10.75
C LYS A 385 6.72 0.51 10.63
N PRO A 386 6.43 1.75 10.24
CA PRO A 386 7.41 2.83 10.32
C PRO A 386 7.89 3.05 11.76
N TYR A 387 9.11 3.55 11.89
CA TYR A 387 9.73 3.84 13.17
C TYR A 387 9.12 5.10 13.81
N ASP A 388 8.81 6.08 12.99
CA ASP A 388 8.24 7.37 13.37
C ASP A 388 6.75 7.50 12.99
N PRO A 389 5.99 8.40 13.65
CA PRO A 389 4.59 8.63 13.32
C PRO A 389 4.35 9.12 11.89
N ASP A 390 5.30 9.85 11.32
CA ASP A 390 5.18 10.48 10.00
C ASP A 390 5.53 9.53 8.86
N GLY A 391 5.96 8.31 9.17
CA GLY A 391 6.24 7.27 8.19
C GLY A 391 7.55 7.44 7.43
N LYS A 392 8.45 8.34 7.87
CA LYS A 392 9.68 8.69 7.14
C LYS A 392 10.76 7.62 7.23
N PHE A 393 10.79 6.86 8.32
CA PHE A 393 11.86 5.95 8.68
C PHE A 393 11.36 4.53 8.91
N VAL A 394 12.18 3.55 8.54
CA VAL A 394 11.95 2.12 8.80
C VAL A 394 13.15 1.50 9.49
N GLN A 395 12.91 0.48 10.30
CA GLN A 395 13.98 -0.20 11.02
C GLN A 395 14.48 -1.39 10.21
N LEU A 396 15.81 -1.58 10.18
CA LEU A 396 16.45 -2.75 9.61
C LEU A 396 16.72 -3.78 10.72
N VAL A 397 16.18 -4.99 10.55
CA VAL A 397 16.29 -6.10 11.51
C VAL A 397 17.19 -7.19 10.95
N ALA A 398 18.11 -7.70 11.77
CA ALA A 398 18.97 -8.81 11.43
C ALA A 398 18.34 -10.16 11.79
N LEU A 399 17.96 -10.90 10.76
CA LEU A 399 17.43 -12.26 10.84
C LEU A 399 18.55 -13.29 10.72
N LYS A 400 18.36 -14.44 11.36
CA LYS A 400 19.27 -15.58 11.32
C LYS A 400 18.56 -16.77 10.68
N SER A 401 19.12 -17.26 9.58
CA SER A 401 18.60 -18.41 8.85
C SER A 401 19.11 -19.74 9.40
N ASP A 402 18.34 -20.82 9.26
CA ASP A 402 18.86 -22.17 9.49
C ASP A 402 19.77 -22.65 8.33
N ARG A 403 20.38 -23.83 8.47
CA ARG A 403 21.23 -24.53 7.49
C ARG A 403 20.48 -24.77 6.16
N GLY A 404 20.45 -23.74 5.33
CA GLY A 404 19.72 -23.73 4.06
C GLY A 404 19.10 -22.38 3.68
N GLY A 405 19.28 -21.33 4.49
CA GLY A 405 18.74 -20.00 4.18
C GLY A 405 17.24 -19.85 4.47
N LYS A 406 16.67 -20.77 5.26
CA LYS A 406 15.24 -20.82 5.60
C LYS A 406 14.96 -20.29 7.00
N ALA A 407 13.71 -19.91 7.24
CA ALA A 407 13.19 -19.58 8.56
C ALA A 407 13.28 -20.76 9.53
N ALA A 408 13.27 -20.49 10.83
CA ALA A 408 13.33 -21.53 11.85
C ALA A 408 12.03 -22.35 11.92
N MET A 409 10.89 -21.69 11.70
CA MET A 409 9.58 -22.32 11.51
C MET A 409 8.73 -21.52 10.52
N GLU A 410 7.76 -22.19 9.92
CA GLU A 410 6.79 -21.58 9.01
C GLU A 410 5.42 -21.47 9.70
N GLY A 411 4.48 -20.79 9.05
CA GLY A 411 3.14 -20.55 9.58
C GLY A 411 2.21 -21.74 9.60
N ASP A 412 2.61 -22.87 9.01
CA ASP A 412 1.78 -24.08 8.86
C ASP A 412 1.40 -24.70 10.22
N VAL A 413 2.23 -24.42 11.22
CA VAL A 413 2.04 -24.90 12.59
C VAL A 413 1.04 -24.07 13.41
N VAL A 414 0.62 -22.90 12.91
CA VAL A 414 -0.35 -22.03 13.60
C VAL A 414 -1.76 -22.54 13.34
N THR A 415 -2.49 -22.86 14.42
CA THR A 415 -3.86 -23.39 14.34
C THR A 415 -4.92 -22.34 14.59
N ASP A 416 -4.62 -21.35 15.42
CA ASP A 416 -5.53 -20.25 15.70
C ASP A 416 -4.76 -18.99 16.07
N ALA A 417 -5.35 -17.82 15.83
CA ALA A 417 -4.82 -16.54 16.28
C ALA A 417 -5.93 -15.52 16.45
N ASN A 418 -5.96 -14.83 17.60
CA ASN A 418 -7.02 -13.87 17.93
C ASN A 418 -6.41 -12.61 18.54
N GLU A 419 -7.03 -11.47 18.27
CA GLU A 419 -6.72 -10.23 18.96
C GLU A 419 -7.05 -10.36 20.45
N ALA A 420 -6.13 -9.88 21.29
CA ALA A 420 -6.27 -9.83 22.72
C ALA A 420 -5.84 -8.44 23.21
N PHE A 421 -6.31 -8.05 24.39
CA PHE A 421 -5.74 -6.92 25.11
C PHE A 421 -4.78 -7.45 26.15
N GLY A 422 -3.58 -6.87 26.20
CA GLY A 422 -2.62 -7.22 27.25
C GLY A 422 -3.26 -7.01 28.62
N GLN A 423 -3.05 -7.95 29.55
CA GLN A 423 -3.67 -7.86 30.89
C GLN A 423 -3.23 -6.61 31.68
N TYR A 424 -2.09 -6.02 31.30
CA TYR A 424 -1.47 -4.88 31.97
C TYR A 424 -1.08 -3.75 31.01
N SER A 425 -1.32 -3.90 29.70
CA SER A 425 -0.99 -2.90 28.67
C SER A 425 -2.27 -2.40 28.00
N SER A 426 -2.32 -1.11 27.67
CA SER A 426 -3.42 -0.55 26.86
C SER A 426 -3.26 -0.81 25.36
N THR A 427 -2.29 -1.65 24.98
CA THR A 427 -1.97 -1.97 23.58
C THR A 427 -2.60 -3.30 23.20
N ALA A 428 -3.05 -3.42 21.94
CA ALA A 428 -3.52 -4.69 21.42
C ALA A 428 -2.33 -5.66 21.23
N GLU A 429 -2.58 -6.93 21.51
CA GLU A 429 -1.66 -8.05 21.34
C GLU A 429 -2.34 -9.12 20.49
N VAL A 430 -1.56 -10.02 19.89
CA VAL A 430 -2.12 -11.15 19.13
C VAL A 430 -1.80 -12.45 19.85
N SER A 431 -2.84 -13.10 20.38
CA SER A 431 -2.72 -14.44 20.95
C SER A 431 -2.68 -15.46 19.83
N MET A 432 -1.69 -16.34 19.84
CA MET A 432 -1.48 -17.38 18.83
C MET A 432 -1.46 -18.76 19.48
N GLU A 433 -2.13 -19.73 18.86
CA GLU A 433 -2.11 -21.14 19.24
C GLU A 433 -1.51 -21.99 18.12
N MET A 434 -0.75 -23.03 18.50
CA MET A 434 -0.06 -23.93 17.60
C MET A 434 -0.52 -25.38 17.75
N ASN A 435 -0.31 -26.17 16.71
CA ASN A 435 -0.47 -27.63 16.77
C ASN A 435 0.64 -28.28 17.63
N ALA A 436 0.51 -29.59 17.88
CA ALA A 436 1.44 -30.32 18.75
C ALA A 436 2.88 -30.41 18.21
N GLU A 437 3.09 -30.26 16.90
CA GLU A 437 4.42 -30.22 16.28
C GLU A 437 5.04 -28.83 16.43
N GLY A 438 4.29 -27.79 16.08
CA GLY A 438 4.63 -26.38 16.30
C GLY A 438 4.99 -26.10 17.74
N ALA A 439 4.19 -26.58 18.70
CA ALA A 439 4.47 -26.41 20.12
C ALA A 439 5.84 -26.98 20.53
N LYS A 440 6.29 -28.09 19.92
CA LYS A 440 7.62 -28.67 20.19
C LYS A 440 8.74 -27.88 19.53
N GLN A 441 8.54 -27.42 18.31
CA GLN A 441 9.52 -26.60 17.59
C GLN A 441 9.65 -25.22 18.28
N TRP A 442 8.54 -24.58 18.59
CA TRP A 442 8.44 -23.33 19.34
C TRP A 442 9.08 -23.42 20.72
N LYS A 443 8.87 -24.52 21.43
CA LYS A 443 9.54 -24.80 22.71
C LYS A 443 11.06 -24.77 22.59
N ARG A 444 11.62 -25.41 21.56
CA ARG A 444 13.08 -25.42 21.31
C ARG A 444 13.56 -24.02 20.92
N LEU A 445 12.88 -23.39 19.97
CA LEU A 445 13.21 -22.04 19.51
C LEU A 445 13.25 -21.06 20.68
N THR A 446 12.23 -21.06 21.54
CA THR A 446 12.17 -20.17 22.70
C THR A 446 13.18 -20.54 23.79
N ALA A 447 13.48 -21.82 24.00
CA ALA A 447 14.52 -22.24 24.95
C ALA A 447 15.92 -21.77 24.52
N ASP A 448 16.23 -21.83 23.23
CA ASP A 448 17.54 -21.47 22.68
C ASP A 448 17.75 -19.94 22.56
N ASN A 449 16.66 -19.16 22.59
CA ASN A 449 16.67 -17.70 22.35
C ASN A 449 16.18 -16.88 23.56
N ILE A 450 16.27 -17.39 24.80
CA ILE A 450 15.89 -16.63 26.00
C ILE A 450 16.71 -15.33 26.09
N GLY A 451 16.02 -14.20 26.18
CA GLY A 451 16.60 -12.86 26.19
C GLY A 451 16.91 -12.28 24.81
N LYS A 452 16.73 -13.07 23.73
CA LYS A 452 16.85 -12.63 22.33
C LYS A 452 15.46 -12.50 21.69
N SER A 453 15.39 -11.85 20.53
CA SER A 453 14.15 -11.68 19.77
C SER A 453 13.88 -12.83 18.80
N VAL A 454 12.59 -13.13 18.61
CA VAL A 454 12.11 -13.96 17.50
C VAL A 454 11.29 -13.07 16.57
N ALA A 455 11.76 -12.94 15.33
CA ALA A 455 11.11 -12.08 14.34
C ALA A 455 10.00 -12.85 13.61
N ILE A 456 8.85 -12.19 13.47
CA ILE A 456 7.69 -12.68 12.73
C ILE A 456 7.71 -11.95 11.39
N VAL A 457 7.96 -12.73 10.34
CA VAL A 457 8.22 -12.23 8.99
C VAL A 457 7.13 -12.71 8.05
N LEU A 458 6.69 -11.82 7.17
CA LEU A 458 5.74 -12.13 6.12
C LEU A 458 6.23 -11.48 4.82
N ASP A 459 6.36 -12.27 3.76
CA ASP A 459 6.87 -11.83 2.46
C ASP A 459 8.23 -11.09 2.55
N GLY A 460 9.06 -11.47 3.52
CA GLY A 460 10.38 -10.87 3.75
C GLY A 460 10.39 -9.58 4.57
N TYR A 461 9.27 -9.16 5.15
CA TYR A 461 9.19 -7.98 6.03
C TYR A 461 8.82 -8.36 7.45
N VAL A 462 9.41 -7.66 8.42
CA VAL A 462 9.25 -7.93 9.85
C VAL A 462 8.01 -7.21 10.38
N TYR A 463 7.01 -7.96 10.82
CA TYR A 463 5.80 -7.40 11.45
C TYR A 463 6.03 -7.10 12.94
N SER A 464 6.75 -7.98 13.62
CA SER A 464 7.12 -7.82 15.03
C SER A 464 8.31 -8.69 15.36
N TYR A 465 9.03 -8.34 16.43
CA TYR A 465 10.22 -9.05 16.88
C TYR A 465 10.27 -9.13 18.42
N PRO A 466 9.24 -9.72 19.08
CA PRO A 466 9.17 -9.78 20.53
C PRO A 466 10.37 -10.53 21.13
N THR A 467 10.83 -10.06 22.29
CA THR A 467 11.88 -10.72 23.07
C THR A 467 11.34 -11.92 23.82
N VAL A 468 12.02 -13.05 23.74
CA VAL A 468 11.65 -14.27 24.45
C VAL A 468 12.02 -14.15 25.92
N GLN A 469 11.01 -14.13 26.79
CA GLN A 469 11.22 -14.00 28.24
C GLN A 469 11.51 -15.35 28.93
N ALA A 470 10.89 -16.42 28.43
CA ALA A 470 11.02 -17.77 28.97
C ALA A 470 10.68 -18.80 27.90
N GLU A 471 11.07 -20.06 28.15
CA GLU A 471 10.68 -21.20 27.32
C GLU A 471 9.15 -21.40 27.30
N ILE A 472 8.58 -21.51 26.11
CA ILE A 472 7.13 -21.67 25.90
C ILE A 472 6.83 -23.09 25.42
N ALA A 473 6.48 -23.97 26.36
CA ALA A 473 6.19 -25.38 26.06
C ALA A 473 4.73 -25.66 25.63
N GLY A 474 3.81 -24.72 25.86
CA GLY A 474 2.37 -24.92 25.70
C GLY A 474 1.81 -24.66 24.30
N GLY A 475 2.63 -24.22 23.34
CA GLY A 475 2.17 -23.86 21.99
C GLY A 475 1.24 -22.64 21.95
N ARG A 476 1.17 -21.86 23.04
CA ARG A 476 0.40 -20.61 23.14
C ARG A 476 1.35 -19.46 23.42
N SER A 477 1.28 -18.43 22.59
CA SER A 477 2.15 -17.25 22.67
C SER A 477 1.36 -15.98 22.46
N SER A 478 1.79 -14.88 23.09
CA SER A 478 1.29 -13.54 22.78
C SER A 478 2.33 -12.80 21.96
N ILE A 479 1.89 -12.18 20.87
CA ILE A 479 2.72 -11.36 19.99
C ILE A 479 2.47 -9.91 20.33
N THR A 480 3.53 -9.22 20.74
CA THR A 480 3.53 -7.82 21.14
C THR A 480 4.22 -6.96 20.10
N GLY A 481 3.69 -5.78 19.80
CA GLY A 481 4.28 -4.86 18.80
C GLY A 481 3.68 -3.46 18.77
N ASN A 482 3.04 -3.00 19.86
CA ASN A 482 2.31 -1.74 19.92
C ASN A 482 1.27 -1.60 18.78
N PHE A 483 0.44 -2.62 18.61
CA PHE A 483 -0.56 -2.66 17.56
C PHE A 483 -1.78 -1.80 17.91
N THR A 484 -2.38 -1.18 16.90
CA THR A 484 -3.77 -0.74 16.97
C THR A 484 -4.70 -1.97 16.96
N LEU A 485 -5.97 -1.78 17.35
CA LEU A 485 -6.95 -2.87 17.32
C LEU A 485 -7.13 -3.46 15.92
N ASN A 486 -7.12 -2.61 14.89
CA ASN A 486 -7.25 -3.05 13.50
C ASN A 486 -5.99 -3.80 13.05
N GLU A 487 -4.80 -3.28 13.36
CA GLU A 487 -3.53 -3.96 13.05
C GLU A 487 -3.43 -5.33 13.72
N ALA A 488 -3.81 -5.44 14.99
CA ALA A 488 -3.82 -6.72 15.71
C ALA A 488 -4.80 -7.72 15.08
N LYS A 489 -5.97 -7.25 14.66
CA LYS A 489 -6.96 -8.06 13.96
C LYS A 489 -6.47 -8.53 12.59
N ASP A 490 -5.83 -7.65 11.84
CA ASP A 490 -5.25 -7.96 10.54
C ASP A 490 -4.11 -8.98 10.67
N LEU A 491 -3.20 -8.76 11.63
CA LEU A 491 -2.15 -9.72 11.94
C LEU A 491 -2.72 -11.07 12.41
N ALA A 492 -3.75 -11.09 13.26
CA ALA A 492 -4.42 -12.33 13.67
C ALA A 492 -5.02 -13.10 12.47
N ASN A 493 -5.65 -12.39 11.53
CA ASN A 493 -6.17 -12.98 10.30
C ASN A 493 -5.05 -13.54 9.40
N ILE A 494 -3.91 -12.85 9.33
CA ILE A 494 -2.72 -13.31 8.60
C ILE A 494 -2.13 -14.55 9.28
N LEU A 495 -2.00 -14.57 10.62
CA LEU A 495 -1.46 -15.71 11.35
C LEU A 495 -2.35 -16.95 11.22
N LYS A 496 -3.68 -16.78 11.28
CA LYS A 496 -4.67 -17.83 10.95
C LYS A 496 -4.50 -18.36 9.53
N SER A 497 -3.95 -17.56 8.61
CA SER A 497 -3.74 -17.96 7.21
C SER A 497 -2.46 -18.73 6.95
N GLY A 498 -1.50 -18.71 7.89
CA GLY A 498 -0.19 -19.37 7.77
C GLY A 498 -0.28 -20.87 7.47
N LYS A 499 -1.43 -21.47 7.76
CA LYS A 499 -1.70 -22.88 7.48
C LYS A 499 -1.72 -23.23 6.01
N LEU A 500 -2.34 -22.42 5.15
CA LEU A 500 -2.56 -22.72 3.73
C LEU A 500 -2.93 -21.46 2.93
N PRO A 501 -1.96 -20.64 2.47
CA PRO A 501 -2.25 -19.63 1.46
C PRO A 501 -2.60 -20.34 0.15
N ALA A 502 -3.84 -20.19 -0.29
CA ALA A 502 -4.22 -20.61 -1.62
C ALA A 502 -3.58 -19.63 -2.61
N PRO A 503 -2.64 -20.08 -3.48
CA PRO A 503 -2.00 -19.18 -4.42
C PRO A 503 -3.07 -18.54 -5.30
N ALA A 504 -2.93 -17.23 -5.51
CA ALA A 504 -3.75 -16.49 -6.45
C ALA A 504 -3.06 -16.53 -7.81
N ARG A 505 -3.79 -16.93 -8.85
CA ARG A 505 -3.32 -16.91 -10.23
C ARG A 505 -4.05 -15.81 -10.99
N ILE A 506 -3.32 -15.08 -11.82
CA ILE A 506 -3.92 -14.14 -12.76
C ILE A 506 -4.58 -14.92 -13.89
N ILE A 507 -5.90 -14.73 -14.06
CA ILE A 507 -6.67 -15.29 -15.16
C ILE A 507 -6.90 -14.28 -16.29
N GLU A 508 -6.97 -13.00 -15.94
CA GLU A 508 -7.14 -11.89 -16.87
C GLU A 508 -6.30 -10.70 -16.38
N GLU A 509 -5.60 -10.07 -17.31
CA GLU A 509 -4.76 -8.90 -17.04
C GLU A 509 -4.93 -7.90 -18.18
N ALA A 510 -5.20 -6.65 -17.83
CA ALA A 510 -5.19 -5.52 -18.74
C ALA A 510 -4.31 -4.42 -18.15
N ILE A 511 -3.28 -4.02 -18.90
CA ILE A 511 -2.42 -2.90 -18.56
C ILE A 511 -2.83 -1.72 -19.42
N VAL A 512 -3.16 -0.60 -18.78
CA VAL A 512 -3.43 0.67 -19.45
C VAL A 512 -2.22 1.56 -19.24
N GLY A 513 -1.53 1.92 -20.33
CA GLY A 513 -0.37 2.80 -20.25
C GLY A 513 -0.76 4.22 -19.79
N PRO A 514 0.05 4.90 -18.96
CA PRO A 514 -0.23 6.27 -18.52
C PRO A 514 -0.45 7.25 -19.68
N SER A 515 0.30 7.10 -20.78
CA SER A 515 0.21 7.98 -21.96
C SER A 515 -1.13 7.89 -22.71
N LEU A 516 -1.77 6.71 -22.73
CA LEU A 516 -3.11 6.53 -23.31
C LEU A 516 -4.17 7.24 -22.47
N GLY A 517 -4.03 7.21 -21.14
CA GLY A 517 -4.90 7.93 -20.21
C GLY A 517 -4.72 9.44 -20.33
N GLU A 518 -3.47 9.91 -20.38
CA GLU A 518 -3.12 11.34 -20.51
C GLU A 518 -3.67 11.95 -21.80
N GLU A 519 -3.52 11.26 -22.94
CA GLU A 519 -4.07 11.73 -24.21
C GLU A 519 -5.61 11.79 -24.19
N ALA A 520 -6.26 10.79 -23.59
CA ALA A 520 -7.71 10.76 -23.42
C ALA A 520 -8.20 11.87 -22.47
N ILE A 521 -7.48 12.14 -21.38
CA ILE A 521 -7.75 13.24 -20.45
C ILE A 521 -7.64 14.57 -21.19
N ASN A 522 -6.53 14.82 -21.88
CA ASN A 522 -6.27 16.09 -22.53
C ASN A 522 -7.30 16.37 -23.64
N ALA A 523 -7.62 15.37 -24.46
CA ALA A 523 -8.65 15.49 -25.50
C ALA A 523 -10.05 15.67 -24.89
N GLY A 524 -10.39 14.90 -23.85
CA GLY A 524 -11.68 14.97 -23.16
C GLY A 524 -11.89 16.30 -22.45
N MET A 525 -10.88 16.76 -21.69
CA MET A 525 -10.92 18.00 -20.93
C MET A 525 -10.93 19.23 -21.84
N SER A 526 -10.12 19.26 -22.90
CA SER A 526 -10.15 20.36 -23.87
C SER A 526 -11.50 20.46 -24.60
N SER A 527 -12.07 19.32 -25.01
CA SER A 527 -13.41 19.26 -25.61
C SER A 527 -14.48 19.73 -24.63
N PHE A 528 -14.39 19.31 -23.37
CA PHE A 528 -15.31 19.74 -22.31
C PHE A 528 -15.21 21.24 -22.05
N ILE A 529 -14.02 21.79 -21.88
CA ILE A 529 -13.80 23.23 -21.65
C ILE A 529 -14.37 24.03 -22.82
N PHE A 530 -14.11 23.61 -24.06
CA PHE A 530 -14.64 24.30 -25.23
C PHE A 530 -16.17 24.28 -25.27
N ALA A 531 -16.79 23.11 -25.02
CA ALA A 531 -18.25 22.97 -24.96
C ALA A 531 -18.85 23.82 -23.83
N LEU A 532 -18.24 23.79 -22.64
CA LEU A 532 -18.66 24.59 -21.48
C LEU A 532 -18.60 26.08 -21.79
N LEU A 533 -17.48 26.57 -22.35
CA LEU A 533 -17.34 27.98 -22.74
C LEU A 533 -18.39 28.41 -23.76
N LEU A 534 -18.69 27.56 -24.75
CA LEU A 534 -19.72 27.84 -25.75
C LEU A 534 -21.10 27.96 -25.10
N VAL A 535 -21.45 27.05 -24.18
CA VAL A 535 -22.70 27.09 -23.42
C VAL A 535 -22.78 28.34 -22.53
N LEU A 536 -21.72 28.65 -21.79
CA LEU A 536 -21.65 29.84 -20.93
C LEU A 536 -21.82 31.13 -21.74
N ALA A 537 -21.16 31.22 -22.91
CA ALA A 537 -21.29 32.34 -23.82
C ALA A 537 -22.70 32.46 -24.40
N TYR A 538 -23.31 31.34 -24.81
CA TYR A 538 -24.68 31.30 -25.29
C TYR A 538 -25.69 31.76 -24.22
N MET A 539 -25.52 31.31 -22.98
CA MET A 539 -26.38 31.71 -21.86
C MET A 539 -26.31 33.21 -21.59
N ILE A 540 -25.10 33.80 -21.62
CA ILE A 540 -24.91 35.25 -21.45
C ILE A 540 -25.53 36.00 -22.64
N PHE A 541 -25.27 35.55 -23.87
CA PHE A 541 -25.77 36.21 -25.07
C PHE A 541 -27.31 36.19 -25.14
N TYR A 542 -27.93 35.03 -24.90
CA TYR A 542 -29.37 34.86 -25.05
C TYR A 542 -30.17 35.36 -23.84
N TYR A 543 -29.68 35.16 -22.61
CA TYR A 543 -30.39 35.49 -21.36
C TYR A 543 -29.84 36.73 -20.63
N SER A 544 -28.77 37.36 -21.12
CA SER A 544 -28.17 38.57 -20.53
C SER A 544 -27.87 38.39 -19.03
N GLY A 545 -28.34 39.29 -18.16
CA GLY A 545 -28.10 39.23 -16.71
C GLY A 545 -28.60 37.95 -16.04
N ALA A 546 -29.69 37.34 -16.52
CA ALA A 546 -30.15 36.03 -16.02
C ALA A 546 -29.17 34.91 -16.42
N GLY A 547 -28.58 34.99 -17.62
CA GLY A 547 -27.54 34.06 -18.07
C GLY A 547 -26.32 34.02 -17.14
N ILE A 548 -25.90 35.19 -16.61
CA ILE A 548 -24.80 35.26 -15.64
C ILE A 548 -25.16 34.52 -14.34
N VAL A 549 -26.39 34.67 -13.85
CA VAL A 549 -26.86 33.98 -12.63
C VAL A 549 -26.86 32.46 -12.83
N SER A 550 -27.34 31.97 -13.98
CA SER A 550 -27.26 30.54 -14.33
C SER A 550 -25.83 30.03 -14.44
N ASN A 551 -24.92 30.83 -15.01
CA ASN A 551 -23.52 30.44 -15.11
C ASN A 551 -22.87 30.29 -13.74
N ILE A 552 -23.17 31.21 -12.80
CA ILE A 552 -22.71 31.08 -11.41
C ILE A 552 -23.28 29.81 -10.76
N ALA A 553 -24.57 29.52 -10.98
CA ALA A 553 -25.20 28.30 -10.47
C ALA A 553 -24.60 27.03 -11.07
N LEU A 554 -24.26 27.04 -12.35
CA LEU A 554 -23.60 25.92 -13.04
C LEU A 554 -22.21 25.67 -12.48
N VAL A 555 -21.38 26.72 -12.34
CA VAL A 555 -20.03 26.60 -11.76
C VAL A 555 -20.12 26.09 -10.32
N ALA A 556 -21.06 26.61 -9.52
CA ALA A 556 -21.30 26.11 -8.17
C ALA A 556 -21.72 24.64 -8.17
N ASN A 557 -22.58 24.21 -9.11
CA ASN A 557 -22.98 22.81 -9.23
C ASN A 557 -21.80 21.90 -9.54
N VAL A 558 -20.98 22.26 -10.54
CA VAL A 558 -19.75 21.52 -10.89
C VAL A 558 -18.80 21.43 -9.70
N PHE A 559 -18.59 22.55 -9.00
CA PHE A 559 -17.77 22.61 -7.80
C PHE A 559 -18.26 21.64 -6.71
N PHE A 560 -19.58 21.61 -6.44
CA PHE A 560 -20.15 20.67 -5.46
C PHE A 560 -20.07 19.22 -5.92
N ILE A 561 -20.21 18.92 -7.22
CA ILE A 561 -20.06 17.55 -7.74
C ILE A 561 -18.65 17.04 -7.44
N PHE A 562 -17.61 17.79 -7.78
CA PHE A 562 -16.23 17.39 -7.52
C PHE A 562 -15.92 17.32 -6.02
N GLY A 563 -16.41 18.28 -5.22
CA GLY A 563 -16.24 18.24 -3.77
C GLY A 563 -16.91 17.04 -3.10
N VAL A 564 -18.09 16.61 -3.59
CA VAL A 564 -18.76 15.39 -3.10
C VAL A 564 -18.00 14.14 -3.50
N LEU A 565 -17.57 14.03 -4.76
CA LEU A 565 -16.80 12.89 -5.25
C LEU A 565 -15.52 12.68 -4.44
N SER A 566 -14.76 13.76 -4.22
CA SER A 566 -13.56 13.73 -3.38
C SER A 566 -13.90 13.36 -1.93
N SER A 567 -14.96 13.92 -1.34
CA SER A 567 -15.36 13.58 0.04
C SER A 567 -15.78 12.12 0.26
N LEU A 568 -16.28 11.45 -0.78
CA LEU A 568 -16.71 10.05 -0.73
C LEU A 568 -15.57 9.08 -1.07
N GLY A 569 -14.41 9.57 -1.53
CA GLY A 569 -13.36 8.74 -2.10
C GLY A 569 -13.84 8.00 -3.37
N ALA A 570 -14.73 8.62 -4.14
CA ALA A 570 -15.27 8.02 -5.36
C ALA A 570 -14.28 8.14 -6.52
N VAL A 571 -14.03 7.03 -7.21
CA VAL A 571 -13.12 6.98 -8.36
C VAL A 571 -13.76 7.62 -9.59
N LEU A 572 -13.13 8.65 -10.15
CA LEU A 572 -13.52 9.31 -11.39
C LEU A 572 -12.96 8.55 -12.59
N THR A 573 -13.84 8.01 -13.43
CA THR A 573 -13.49 7.30 -14.68
C THR A 573 -13.97 8.10 -15.90
N LEU A 574 -13.57 7.75 -17.12
CA LEU A 574 -14.10 8.31 -18.38
C LEU A 574 -15.63 8.21 -18.47
N PRO A 575 -16.29 7.07 -18.18
CA PRO A 575 -17.75 7.02 -18.03
C PRO A 575 -18.28 7.98 -16.97
N GLY A 576 -17.57 8.13 -15.85
CA GLY A 576 -17.88 9.12 -14.81
C GLY A 576 -17.88 10.55 -15.35
N ILE A 577 -16.84 10.95 -16.09
CA ILE A 577 -16.76 12.25 -16.77
C ILE A 577 -17.93 12.44 -17.73
N ALA A 578 -18.27 11.43 -18.54
CA ALA A 578 -19.44 11.50 -19.43
C ALA A 578 -20.76 11.70 -18.66
N GLY A 579 -20.92 11.05 -17.51
CA GLY A 579 -22.06 11.24 -16.61
C GLY A 579 -22.13 12.64 -16.01
N ILE A 580 -20.98 13.22 -15.66
CA ILE A 580 -20.87 14.62 -15.20
C ILE A 580 -21.29 15.58 -16.33
N ILE A 581 -20.77 15.38 -17.55
CA ILE A 581 -21.13 16.17 -18.73
C ILE A 581 -22.64 16.11 -18.99
N LEU A 582 -23.24 14.92 -18.93
CA LEU A 582 -24.68 14.75 -19.07
C LEU A 582 -25.46 15.51 -17.98
N THR A 583 -25.01 15.44 -16.73
CA THR A 583 -25.62 16.14 -15.59
C THR A 583 -25.54 17.65 -15.73
N ILE A 584 -24.40 18.17 -16.22
CA ILE A 584 -24.21 19.59 -16.54
C ILE A 584 -25.18 20.01 -17.65
N GLY A 585 -25.30 19.22 -18.72
CA GLY A 585 -26.24 19.48 -19.82
C GLY A 585 -27.69 19.58 -19.34
N MET A 586 -28.13 18.60 -18.52
CA MET A 586 -29.47 18.62 -17.92
C MET A 586 -29.67 19.81 -16.97
N SER A 587 -28.64 20.20 -16.22
CA SER A 587 -28.71 21.35 -15.31
C SER A 587 -28.86 22.68 -16.06
N VAL A 588 -28.20 22.82 -17.20
CA VAL A 588 -28.36 23.99 -18.08
C VAL A 588 -29.76 24.01 -18.69
N ASP A 589 -30.27 22.87 -19.15
CA ASP A 589 -31.61 22.76 -19.73
C ASP A 589 -32.71 23.14 -18.71
N ALA A 590 -32.59 22.68 -17.46
CA ALA A 590 -33.50 23.08 -16.38
C ALA A 590 -33.49 24.60 -16.16
N ASN A 591 -32.32 25.24 -16.16
CA ASN A 591 -32.22 26.69 -16.04
C ASN A 591 -32.85 27.43 -17.23
N VAL A 592 -32.68 26.90 -18.45
CA VAL A 592 -33.31 27.42 -19.68
C VAL A 592 -34.83 27.34 -19.59
N LEU A 593 -35.39 26.20 -19.18
CA LEU A 593 -36.84 26.01 -19.01
C LEU A 593 -37.43 27.01 -18.02
N ILE A 594 -36.79 27.17 -16.85
CA ILE A 594 -37.21 28.15 -15.83
C ILE A 594 -37.18 29.57 -16.42
N TYR A 595 -36.14 29.93 -17.17
CA TYR A 595 -36.01 31.29 -17.72
C TYR A 595 -36.98 31.60 -18.84
N GLU A 596 -37.26 30.64 -19.72
CA GLU A 596 -38.30 30.81 -20.73
C GLU A 596 -39.69 30.91 -20.08
N ARG A 597 -39.96 30.14 -19.03
CA ARG A 597 -41.21 30.26 -18.26
C ARG A 597 -41.34 31.64 -17.60
N ILE A 598 -40.27 32.15 -16.99
CA ILE A 598 -40.26 33.50 -16.40
C ILE A 598 -40.48 34.56 -17.49
N ARG A 599 -39.88 34.42 -18.68
CA ARG A 599 -40.09 35.34 -19.81
C ARG A 599 -41.52 35.29 -20.34
N GLU A 600 -42.14 34.13 -20.39
CA GLU A 600 -43.54 33.97 -20.76
C GLU A 600 -44.46 34.72 -19.78
N GLU A 601 -44.24 34.54 -18.47
CA GLU A 601 -45.00 35.23 -17.43
C GLU A 601 -44.78 36.76 -17.43
N LEU A 602 -43.57 37.21 -17.76
CA LEU A 602 -43.27 38.64 -17.98
C LEU A 602 -43.99 39.18 -19.22
N ARG A 603 -44.05 38.42 -20.32
CA ARG A 603 -44.81 38.79 -21.53
C ARG A 603 -46.31 38.86 -21.26
N ASN A 604 -46.81 38.04 -20.34
CA ASN A 604 -48.19 38.09 -19.86
C ASN A 604 -48.47 39.29 -18.93
N GLY A 605 -47.50 40.19 -18.73
CA GLY A 605 -47.66 41.45 -18.01
C GLY A 605 -47.49 41.34 -16.49
N LYS A 606 -47.01 40.21 -15.97
CA LYS A 606 -46.71 40.06 -14.54
C LYS A 606 -45.46 40.86 -14.17
N GLY A 607 -45.44 41.40 -12.94
CA GLY A 607 -44.25 42.05 -12.39
C GLY A 607 -43.14 41.03 -12.11
N LEU A 608 -41.87 41.46 -12.17
CA LEU A 608 -40.68 40.61 -12.09
C LEU A 608 -40.69 39.62 -10.91
N SER A 609 -41.03 40.08 -9.70
CA SER A 609 -41.06 39.20 -8.52
C SER A 609 -42.12 38.10 -8.61
N LEU A 610 -43.27 38.40 -9.24
CA LEU A 610 -44.36 37.43 -9.39
C LEU A 610 -44.04 36.45 -10.54
N ALA A 611 -43.49 36.96 -11.64
CA ALA A 611 -43.05 36.13 -12.76
C ALA A 611 -41.96 35.13 -12.35
N ILE A 612 -41.01 35.53 -11.48
CA ILE A 612 -40.01 34.60 -10.93
C ILE A 612 -40.68 33.52 -10.07
N SER A 613 -41.54 33.91 -9.13
CA SER A 613 -42.22 32.94 -8.26
C SER A 613 -43.08 31.94 -9.04
N ASP A 614 -43.85 32.44 -10.01
CA ASP A 614 -44.72 31.59 -10.83
C ASP A 614 -43.88 30.74 -11.79
N GLY A 615 -42.79 31.28 -12.33
CA GLY A 615 -41.82 30.55 -13.14
C GLY A 615 -41.24 29.35 -12.40
N TYR A 616 -40.74 29.52 -11.18
CA TYR A 616 -40.21 28.41 -10.37
C TYR A 616 -41.28 27.41 -9.89
N ASN A 617 -42.56 27.83 -9.77
CA ASN A 617 -43.65 26.94 -9.38
C ASN A 617 -44.25 26.13 -10.55
N SER A 618 -44.00 26.56 -11.79
CA SER A 618 -44.62 26.01 -12.99
C SER A 618 -43.63 25.47 -14.02
N ALA A 619 -42.33 25.55 -13.73
CA ALA A 619 -41.24 25.00 -14.54
C ALA A 619 -40.82 23.60 -14.09
#